data_AF-A0A2E3XQQ3-F1
#
_entry.id   AF-A0A2E3XQQ3-F1
#
_cell.length_a   1.000
_cell.length_b   1.000
_cell.length_c   1.000
_cell.angle_alpha   90.00
_cell.angle_beta   90.00
_cell.angle_gamma   90.00
#
_symmetry.space_group_name_H-M   'P 1'
#
loop_
_entity.id
_entity.type
_entity.pdbx_description
1 polymer ?
#
loop_
_entity_poly.entity_id
_entity_poly.type
_entity_poly.pdbx_seq_one_letter_code
_entity_poly.pdbx_strand_id
1 'polypeptide(L)'
;MRWKKTYTYILLAIFLIRLSLPIFFTQYVNSVIGDIQGYSGNVEHMGLSLFRGAYQFENIKLSKHQGGQKYPLFKAKEIDVSIHWLSLLKGKLVAEIFLYDFFVDIDAGPRSEANAKENIEEIKKTDETMWLKSLRALVPLRINVIALVEGEVIIAKGERVNEVIFSFDHLDGSFSNLRNVDQQSPSDFSLTGKVLKEGDLSIKGVMDLHKTYPQYDYAVDIQSLPLNNLNYFARKYAYLDFEAGMLDIHGKLKTEGKEIKGYIEPVLRNVKVMEIKSEDGIINNIWQSVVAGFLSLFETGEKEIIKTKVEISGMRKDPEINAIGAFGTVVYNALVNIFD
;
A
#
# COMPACT_ATOMS: atom_id res chain seq x y z
N MET A 1 -18.08 57.60 19.07
CA MET A 1 -18.32 57.26 17.64
C MET A 1 -17.05 56.81 16.88
N ARG A 2 -15.87 57.42 17.08
CA ARG A 2 -14.61 57.06 16.38
C ARG A 2 -14.14 55.61 16.64
N TRP A 3 -14.25 55.14 17.88
CA TRP A 3 -13.83 53.80 18.29
C TRP A 3 -14.62 52.70 17.58
N LYS A 4 -15.93 52.92 17.36
CA LYS A 4 -16.79 51.98 16.61
C LYS A 4 -16.31 51.80 15.17
N LYS A 5 -15.90 52.87 14.48
CA LYS A 5 -15.37 52.79 13.11
C LYS A 5 -14.06 52.01 13.04
N THR A 6 -13.15 52.22 14.01
CA THR A 6 -11.88 51.48 14.08
C THR A 6 -12.10 49.98 14.25
N TYR A 7 -13.00 49.55 15.14
CA TYR A 7 -13.35 48.13 15.29
C TYR A 7 -13.92 47.54 14.00
N THR A 8 -14.79 48.28 13.30
CA THR A 8 -15.34 47.83 12.01
C THR A 8 -14.24 47.62 10.96
N TYR A 9 -13.26 48.52 10.85
CA TYR A 9 -12.13 48.35 9.91
C TYR A 9 -11.24 47.17 10.27
N ILE A 10 -10.97 46.93 11.55
CA ILE A 10 -10.19 45.79 12.00
C ILE A 10 -10.92 44.47 11.69
N LEU A 11 -12.22 44.39 12.01
CA LEU A 11 -13.02 43.20 11.71
C LEU A 11 -13.11 42.94 10.21
N LEU A 12 -13.27 44.00 9.39
CA LEU A 12 -13.27 43.90 7.94
C LEU A 12 -11.90 43.41 7.42
N ALA A 13 -10.79 43.93 7.95
CA ALA A 13 -9.46 43.50 7.56
C ALA A 13 -9.21 42.02 7.91
N ILE A 14 -9.57 41.58 9.12
CA ILE A 14 -9.47 40.18 9.53
C ILE A 14 -10.33 39.28 8.64
N PHE A 15 -11.54 39.73 8.31
CA PHE A 15 -12.43 39.00 7.40
C PHE A 15 -11.83 38.85 5.99
N LEU A 16 -11.31 39.94 5.42
CA LEU A 16 -10.65 39.91 4.10
C LEU A 16 -9.39 39.03 4.10
N ILE A 17 -8.56 39.13 5.15
CA ILE A 17 -7.38 38.26 5.31
C ILE A 17 -7.84 36.80 5.33
N ARG A 18 -8.84 36.46 6.15
CA ARG A 18 -9.37 35.10 6.25
C ARG A 18 -9.86 34.56 4.90
N LEU A 19 -10.52 35.38 4.09
CA LEU A 19 -10.96 34.99 2.75
C LEU A 19 -9.78 34.81 1.78
N SER A 20 -8.70 35.58 1.92
CA SER A 20 -7.54 35.49 1.03
C SER A 20 -6.62 34.29 1.33
N LEU A 21 -6.58 33.80 2.57
CA LEU A 21 -5.65 32.74 2.99
C LEU A 21 -5.82 31.45 2.16
N PRO A 22 -7.02 30.85 2.00
CA PRO A 22 -7.20 29.65 1.18
C PRO A 22 -6.64 29.77 -0.23
N ILE A 23 -6.85 30.92 -0.88
CA ILE A 23 -6.38 31.20 -2.24
C ILE A 23 -4.85 31.25 -2.27
N PHE A 24 -4.25 32.02 -1.35
CA PHE A 24 -2.81 32.16 -1.25
C PHE A 24 -2.13 30.80 -1.01
N PHE A 25 -2.63 30.02 -0.06
CA PHE A 25 -2.03 28.72 0.25
C PHE A 25 -2.24 27.68 -0.87
N THR A 26 -3.38 27.69 -1.55
CA THR A 26 -3.60 26.85 -2.73
C THR A 26 -2.56 27.16 -3.82
N GLN A 27 -2.30 28.44 -4.08
CA GLN A 27 -1.27 28.86 -5.05
C GLN A 27 0.14 28.47 -4.59
N TYR A 28 0.45 28.66 -3.30
CA TYR A 28 1.73 28.26 -2.73
C TYR A 28 1.97 26.76 -2.89
N VAL A 29 1.01 25.92 -2.52
CA VAL A 29 1.10 24.46 -2.64
C VAL A 29 1.26 24.03 -4.10
N ASN A 30 0.50 24.64 -5.01
CA ASN A 30 0.64 24.36 -6.45
C ASN A 30 2.00 24.78 -7.00
N SER A 31 2.60 25.86 -6.50
CA SER A 31 3.98 26.23 -6.85
C SER A 31 4.97 25.18 -6.35
N VAL A 32 4.85 24.74 -5.10
CA VAL A 32 5.72 23.71 -4.52
C VAL A 32 5.61 22.40 -5.29
N ILE A 33 4.40 21.99 -5.68
CA ILE A 33 4.19 20.80 -6.51
C ILE A 33 4.77 20.98 -7.93
N GLY A 34 4.64 22.18 -8.50
CA GLY A 34 5.17 22.52 -9.83
C GLY A 34 6.69 22.49 -9.91
N ASP A 35 7.38 22.74 -8.79
CA ASP A 35 8.85 22.72 -8.71
C ASP A 35 9.44 21.30 -8.60
N ILE A 36 8.60 20.26 -8.45
CA ILE A 36 9.07 18.88 -8.34
C ILE A 36 9.48 18.35 -9.72
N GLN A 37 10.78 18.22 -9.94
CA GLN A 37 11.33 17.72 -11.20
C GLN A 37 10.80 16.31 -11.54
N GLY A 38 10.31 16.14 -12.76
CA GLY A 38 9.80 14.85 -13.25
C GLY A 38 8.34 14.56 -12.85
N TYR A 39 7.66 15.50 -12.20
CA TYR A 39 6.25 15.37 -11.82
C TYR A 39 5.46 16.62 -12.26
N SER A 40 4.14 16.47 -12.35
CA SER A 40 3.24 17.61 -12.28
C SER A 40 2.06 17.26 -11.41
N GLY A 41 1.47 18.27 -10.81
CA GLY A 41 0.26 18.09 -10.04
C GLY A 41 -0.38 19.41 -9.71
N ASN A 42 -1.54 19.32 -9.12
CA ASN A 42 -2.27 20.46 -8.61
C ASN A 42 -3.22 20.01 -7.51
N VAL A 43 -3.54 20.95 -6.63
CA VAL A 43 -4.68 20.93 -5.71
C VAL A 43 -5.70 21.93 -6.27
N GLU A 44 -6.97 21.56 -6.26
CA GLU A 44 -8.05 22.44 -6.71
C GLU A 44 -8.34 23.52 -5.67
N HIS A 45 -8.51 23.11 -4.42
CA HIS A 45 -8.75 24.01 -3.30
C HIS A 45 -8.04 23.55 -2.03
N MET A 46 -7.54 24.50 -1.25
CA MET A 46 -7.06 24.26 0.11
C MET A 46 -7.91 25.02 1.12
N GLY A 47 -8.69 24.29 1.92
CA GLY A 47 -9.49 24.84 3.02
C GLY A 47 -8.66 25.03 4.29
N LEU A 48 -8.99 26.06 5.08
CA LEU A 48 -8.36 26.31 6.38
C LEU A 48 -9.40 26.44 7.50
N SER A 49 -9.28 25.56 8.49
CA SER A 49 -10.08 25.57 9.71
C SER A 49 -9.22 25.99 10.89
N LEU A 50 -8.96 27.30 11.03
CA LEU A 50 -8.11 27.86 12.10
C LEU A 50 -8.54 27.44 13.51
N PHE A 51 -9.85 27.35 13.76
CA PHE A 51 -10.39 26.96 15.08
C PHE A 51 -10.15 25.47 15.41
N ARG A 52 -10.11 24.60 14.40
CA ARG A 52 -9.73 23.18 14.52
C ARG A 52 -8.23 22.97 14.41
N GLY A 53 -7.46 23.99 14.03
CA GLY A 53 -6.05 23.82 13.67
C GLY A 53 -5.90 22.84 12.51
N ALA A 54 -6.79 22.89 11.53
CA ALA A 54 -6.85 21.94 10.43
C ALA A 54 -6.79 22.62 9.08
N TYR A 55 -6.29 21.90 8.08
CA TYR A 55 -6.31 22.28 6.69
C TYR A 55 -6.69 21.08 5.83
N GLN A 56 -7.37 21.35 4.72
CA GLN A 56 -7.96 20.33 3.87
C GLN A 56 -7.51 20.58 2.44
N PHE A 57 -7.09 19.53 1.73
CA PHE A 57 -6.81 19.60 0.30
C PHE A 57 -7.93 18.89 -0.46
N GLU A 58 -8.51 19.58 -1.44
CA GLU A 58 -9.57 19.04 -2.29
C GLU A 58 -9.02 18.74 -3.70
N ASN A 59 -9.36 17.56 -4.19
CA ASN A 59 -9.05 17.07 -5.54
C ASN A 59 -7.57 17.20 -5.92
N ILE A 60 -6.67 16.73 -5.05
CA ILE A 60 -5.25 16.68 -5.36
C ILE A 60 -4.99 15.64 -6.44
N LYS A 61 -4.14 16.00 -7.41
CA LYS A 61 -3.68 15.12 -8.49
C LYS A 61 -2.18 15.30 -8.63
N LEU A 62 -1.47 14.18 -8.72
CA LEU A 62 -0.04 14.10 -8.97
C LEU A 62 0.23 13.05 -10.04
N SER A 63 1.02 13.41 -11.02
CA SER A 63 1.38 12.56 -12.15
C SER A 63 2.88 12.62 -12.41
N LYS A 64 3.49 11.47 -12.72
CA LYS A 64 4.87 11.38 -13.21
C LYS A 64 4.93 11.82 -14.67
N HIS A 65 5.90 12.65 -15.00
CA HIS A 65 6.18 13.14 -16.35
C HIS A 65 7.36 12.39 -16.93
N GLN A 66 7.15 11.62 -17.99
CA GLN A 66 8.24 10.91 -18.65
C GLN A 66 7.91 10.67 -20.12
N GLY A 67 8.88 10.89 -21.01
CA GLY A 67 8.69 10.69 -22.46
C GLY A 67 7.58 11.56 -23.07
N GLY A 68 7.28 12.72 -22.49
CA GLY A 68 6.20 13.61 -22.95
C GLY A 68 4.79 13.17 -22.55
N GLN A 69 4.64 12.06 -21.81
CA GLN A 69 3.37 11.58 -21.29
C GLN A 69 3.25 11.79 -19.78
N LYS A 70 2.00 11.88 -19.30
CA LYS A 70 1.67 11.99 -17.88
C LYS A 70 1.08 10.68 -17.38
N TYR A 71 1.70 10.10 -16.36
CA TYR A 71 1.24 8.88 -15.70
C TYR A 71 0.65 9.24 -14.34
N PRO A 72 -0.65 9.00 -14.09
CA PRO A 72 -1.23 9.23 -12.77
C PRO A 72 -0.45 8.46 -11.71
N LEU A 73 0.04 9.14 -10.68
CA LEU A 73 0.78 8.55 -9.56
C LEU A 73 -0.05 8.56 -8.28
N PHE A 74 -0.67 9.69 -7.99
CA PHE A 74 -1.47 9.87 -6.79
C PHE A 74 -2.67 10.78 -7.07
N LYS A 75 -3.82 10.43 -6.52
CA LYS A 75 -4.99 11.31 -6.47
C LYS A 75 -5.67 11.14 -5.12
N ALA A 76 -6.32 12.18 -4.63
CA ALA A 76 -7.27 12.05 -3.54
C ALA A 76 -8.36 13.10 -3.71
N LYS A 77 -9.60 12.72 -3.42
CA LYS A 77 -10.72 13.66 -3.40
C LYS A 77 -10.57 14.64 -2.24
N GLU A 78 -10.21 14.14 -1.06
CA GLU A 78 -10.01 14.96 0.12
C GLU A 78 -8.86 14.43 0.98
N ILE A 79 -8.03 15.34 1.46
CA ILE A 79 -7.03 15.09 2.50
C ILE A 79 -7.28 16.08 3.64
N ASP A 80 -7.78 15.63 4.79
CA ASP A 80 -7.92 16.46 6.00
C ASP A 80 -6.69 16.23 6.89
N VAL A 81 -5.94 17.30 7.15
CA VAL A 81 -4.84 17.31 8.09
C VAL A 81 -5.21 18.21 9.25
N SER A 82 -5.29 17.65 10.45
CA SER A 82 -5.69 18.39 11.65
C SER A 82 -4.73 18.17 12.80
N ILE A 83 -4.69 19.14 13.73
CA ILE A 83 -3.94 18.94 14.97
C ILE A 83 -4.70 18.00 15.89
N HIS A 84 -4.00 17.02 16.45
CA HIS A 84 -4.54 16.16 17.50
C HIS A 84 -4.68 16.92 18.82
N TRP A 85 -5.89 17.40 19.11
CA TRP A 85 -6.20 18.28 20.24
C TRP A 85 -5.83 17.70 21.62
N LEU A 86 -6.06 16.41 21.85
CA LEU A 86 -5.69 15.74 23.10
C LEU A 86 -4.17 15.71 23.33
N SER A 87 -3.37 15.78 22.27
CA SER A 87 -1.90 15.81 22.35
C SER A 87 -1.39 17.20 22.67
N LEU A 88 -2.05 18.24 22.17
CA LEU A 88 -1.72 19.63 22.50
C LEU A 88 -1.82 19.87 24.01
N LEU A 89 -2.84 19.33 24.67
CA LEU A 89 -3.00 19.40 26.12
C LEU A 89 -1.84 18.73 26.89
N LYS A 90 -1.16 17.77 26.27
CA LYS A 90 0.02 17.07 26.80
C LYS A 90 1.35 17.69 26.30
N GLY A 91 1.31 18.88 25.70
CA GLY A 91 2.49 19.58 25.17
C GLY A 91 3.09 18.97 23.90
N LYS A 92 2.38 18.05 23.23
CA LYS A 92 2.82 17.40 22.00
C LYS A 92 2.01 17.94 20.81
N LEU A 93 2.69 18.55 19.84
CA LEU A 93 2.06 18.97 18.58
C LEU A 93 2.20 17.84 17.55
N VAL A 94 1.09 17.14 17.29
CA VAL A 94 1.05 16.06 16.30
C VAL A 94 -0.20 16.19 15.42
N ALA A 95 -0.13 15.63 14.21
CA ALA A 95 -1.20 15.66 13.23
C ALA A 95 -1.99 14.35 13.17
N GLU A 96 -3.27 14.48 12.81
CA GLU A 96 -4.12 13.41 12.29
C GLU A 96 -4.32 13.67 10.79
N ILE A 97 -4.23 12.62 9.98
CA ILE A 97 -4.46 12.68 8.54
C ILE A 97 -5.61 11.76 8.19
N PHE A 98 -6.60 12.27 7.49
CA PHE A 98 -7.67 11.49 6.89
C PHE A 98 -7.58 11.61 5.37
N LEU A 99 -7.52 10.47 4.70
CA LEU A 99 -7.37 10.37 3.26
C LEU A 99 -8.61 9.70 2.67
N TYR A 100 -9.38 10.45 1.86
CA TYR A 100 -10.66 10.01 1.31
C TYR A 100 -10.58 9.86 -0.20
N ASP A 101 -11.11 8.75 -0.72
CA ASP A 101 -11.24 8.48 -2.16
C ASP A 101 -9.91 8.73 -2.87
N PHE A 102 -8.93 7.89 -2.51
CA PHE A 102 -7.55 8.04 -2.92
C PHE A 102 -7.11 6.95 -3.87
N PHE A 103 -6.19 7.31 -4.75
CA PHE A 103 -5.62 6.43 -5.75
C PHE A 103 -4.10 6.55 -5.71
N VAL A 104 -3.40 5.42 -5.69
CA VAL A 104 -1.93 5.36 -5.80
C VAL A 104 -1.55 4.35 -6.89
N ASP A 105 -0.65 4.72 -7.79
CA ASP A 105 -0.05 3.81 -8.76
C ASP A 105 1.46 3.71 -8.52
N ILE A 106 1.90 2.64 -7.85
CA ILE A 106 3.31 2.42 -7.53
C ILE A 106 4.13 2.14 -8.80
N ASP A 107 3.49 1.59 -9.84
CA ASP A 107 4.10 1.27 -11.13
C ASP A 107 3.84 2.39 -12.17
N ALA A 108 3.66 3.63 -11.70
CA ALA A 108 3.46 4.79 -12.56
C ALA A 108 4.74 5.13 -13.35
N GLY A 109 4.68 4.97 -14.67
CA GLY A 109 5.78 5.34 -15.56
C GLY A 109 5.67 4.67 -16.93
N PRO A 110 6.56 5.03 -17.87
CA PRO A 110 6.67 4.39 -19.15
C PRO A 110 7.17 2.95 -18.99
N ARG A 111 6.65 2.09 -19.87
CA ARG A 111 7.02 0.70 -20.03
C ARG A 111 8.54 0.55 -20.25
N SER A 112 9.22 -0.21 -19.39
CA SER A 112 10.55 -0.77 -19.69
C SER A 112 10.72 -2.10 -18.97
N GLU A 113 11.28 -3.11 -19.66
CA GLU A 113 11.70 -4.39 -19.07
C GLU A 113 12.74 -4.21 -17.93
N ALA A 114 13.35 -3.02 -17.84
CA ALA A 114 14.28 -2.62 -16.77
C ALA A 114 13.59 -2.25 -15.44
N ASN A 115 12.28 -2.02 -15.42
CA ASN A 115 11.56 -1.41 -14.29
C ASN A 115 11.64 -2.24 -13.00
N ALA A 116 11.70 -3.56 -13.03
CA ALA A 116 11.77 -4.34 -11.79
C ALA A 116 13.12 -4.18 -11.04
N LYS A 117 14.24 -4.04 -11.76
CA LYS A 117 15.57 -3.80 -11.16
C LYS A 117 15.83 -2.31 -10.95
N GLU A 118 15.43 -1.45 -11.88
CA GLU A 118 15.57 0.00 -11.74
C GLU A 118 14.65 0.58 -10.67
N ASN A 119 13.41 0.10 -10.49
CA ASN A 119 12.55 0.57 -9.38
C ASN A 119 13.12 0.13 -8.03
N ILE A 120 13.63 -1.11 -7.91
CA ILE A 120 14.28 -1.58 -6.67
C ILE A 120 15.60 -0.82 -6.42
N GLU A 121 16.37 -0.51 -7.46
CA GLU A 121 17.60 0.29 -7.34
C GLU A 121 17.32 1.79 -7.11
N GLU A 122 16.26 2.39 -7.67
CA GLU A 122 15.81 3.76 -7.36
C GLU A 122 15.31 3.85 -5.93
N ILE A 123 14.57 2.83 -5.45
CA ILE A 123 14.15 2.72 -4.05
C ILE A 123 15.37 2.57 -3.12
N LYS A 124 16.44 1.89 -3.57
CA LYS A 124 17.71 1.75 -2.82
C LYS A 124 18.63 2.97 -2.91
N LYS A 125 18.63 3.72 -4.04
CA LYS A 125 19.51 4.88 -4.29
C LYS A 125 18.94 6.19 -3.75
N THR A 126 17.64 6.26 -3.53
CA THR A 126 17.02 7.45 -2.94
C THR A 126 16.92 7.24 -1.44
N ASP A 127 17.79 7.90 -0.67
CA ASP A 127 17.80 7.92 0.81
C ASP A 127 16.45 8.35 1.44
N GLU A 128 15.46 8.72 0.64
CA GLU A 128 14.06 8.90 0.95
C GLU A 128 13.33 9.07 -0.38
N THR A 129 12.37 8.21 -0.73
CA THR A 129 11.59 8.36 -1.97
C THR A 129 11.05 9.80 -2.08
N MET A 130 11.22 10.44 -3.24
CA MET A 130 10.98 11.88 -3.42
C MET A 130 9.53 12.31 -3.08
N TRP A 131 8.56 11.40 -3.20
CA TRP A 131 7.18 11.61 -2.77
C TRP A 131 7.02 11.67 -1.23
N LEU A 132 7.82 10.93 -0.45
CA LEU A 132 7.85 11.05 1.01
C LEU A 132 8.41 12.40 1.45
N LYS A 133 9.41 12.94 0.73
CA LYS A 133 9.90 14.31 0.96
C LYS A 133 8.80 15.35 0.68
N SER A 134 8.06 15.15 -0.42
CA SER A 134 6.92 16.01 -0.78
C SER A 134 5.80 15.95 0.27
N LEU A 135 5.48 14.75 0.78
CA LEU A 135 4.49 14.57 1.85
C LEU A 135 4.92 15.24 3.16
N ARG A 136 6.20 15.14 3.55
CA ARG A 136 6.74 15.84 4.73
C ARG A 136 6.79 17.35 4.57
N ALA A 137 6.99 17.86 3.35
CA ALA A 137 6.91 19.29 3.07
C ALA A 137 5.48 19.82 3.24
N LEU A 138 4.46 19.01 2.88
CA LEU A 138 3.05 19.36 3.03
C LEU A 138 2.52 19.19 4.47
N VAL A 139 3.13 18.31 5.26
CA VAL A 139 2.77 18.08 6.67
C VAL A 139 4.04 18.23 7.54
N PRO A 140 4.40 19.48 7.93
CA PRO A 140 5.58 19.73 8.78
C PRO A 140 5.39 19.22 10.22
N LEU A 141 4.19 18.73 10.55
CA LEU A 141 3.82 18.18 11.84
C LEU A 141 4.15 16.69 11.92
N ARG A 142 4.47 16.23 13.12
CA ARG A 142 4.65 14.79 13.38
C ARG A 142 3.29 14.10 13.29
N ILE A 143 3.13 13.10 12.42
CA ILE A 143 1.87 12.39 12.21
C ILE A 143 1.64 11.34 13.29
N ASN A 144 0.51 11.39 14.00
CA ASN A 144 0.14 10.40 15.03
C ASN A 144 -0.93 9.41 14.55
N VAL A 145 -1.90 9.88 13.76
CA VAL A 145 -2.99 9.06 13.22
C VAL A 145 -3.05 9.25 11.70
N ILE A 146 -3.25 8.14 10.99
CA ILE A 146 -3.59 8.10 9.57
C ILE A 146 -4.85 7.26 9.44
N ALA A 147 -5.90 7.82 8.84
CA ALA A 147 -7.11 7.10 8.46
C ALA A 147 -7.23 7.12 6.93
N LEU A 148 -7.52 5.95 6.37
CA LEU A 148 -7.72 5.71 4.96
C LEU A 148 -9.19 5.36 4.77
N VAL A 149 -9.85 6.03 3.84
CA VAL A 149 -11.26 5.80 3.52
C VAL A 149 -11.39 5.70 2.01
N GLU A 150 -11.88 4.56 1.54
CA GLU A 150 -12.10 4.28 0.12
C GLU A 150 -10.82 4.51 -0.74
N GLY A 151 -9.90 3.55 -0.72
CA GLY A 151 -8.64 3.65 -1.45
C GLY A 151 -8.46 2.63 -2.59
N GLU A 152 -7.75 3.02 -3.63
CA GLU A 152 -7.24 2.14 -4.67
C GLU A 152 -5.71 2.25 -4.74
N VAL A 153 -5.02 1.11 -4.75
CA VAL A 153 -3.57 1.05 -4.89
C VAL A 153 -3.20 0.02 -5.95
N ILE A 154 -2.61 0.48 -7.04
CA ILE A 154 -2.02 -0.37 -8.07
C ILE A 154 -0.57 -0.65 -7.70
N ILE A 155 -0.24 -1.94 -7.60
CA ILE A 155 1.12 -2.42 -7.30
C ILE A 155 1.86 -2.78 -8.58
N ALA A 156 1.19 -3.40 -9.54
CA ALA A 156 1.80 -3.87 -10.78
C ALA A 156 0.84 -3.80 -11.97
N LYS A 157 1.37 -3.42 -13.13
CA LYS A 157 0.64 -3.38 -14.40
C LYS A 157 1.27 -4.28 -15.46
N GLY A 158 0.41 -4.79 -16.34
CA GLY A 158 0.78 -5.68 -17.42
C GLY A 158 1.31 -4.96 -18.65
N GLU A 159 1.59 -5.76 -19.67
CA GLU A 159 2.14 -5.27 -20.93
C GLU A 159 1.07 -4.60 -21.80
N ARG A 160 -0.19 -4.99 -21.62
CA ARG A 160 -1.31 -4.37 -22.34
C ARG A 160 -1.70 -3.06 -21.65
N VAL A 161 -2.14 -2.11 -22.46
CA VAL A 161 -2.60 -0.80 -21.97
C VAL A 161 -3.75 -1.00 -20.98
N ASN A 162 -3.65 -0.38 -19.80
CA ASN A 162 -4.61 -0.49 -18.68
C ASN A 162 -4.76 -1.89 -18.07
N GLU A 163 -3.85 -2.82 -18.35
CA GLU A 163 -3.83 -4.12 -17.68
C GLU A 163 -3.27 -3.95 -16.27
N VAL A 164 -4.11 -4.17 -15.26
CA VAL A 164 -3.70 -4.19 -13.86
C VAL A 164 -3.43 -5.64 -13.48
N ILE A 165 -2.20 -5.93 -13.06
CA ILE A 165 -1.77 -7.27 -12.63
C ILE A 165 -2.05 -7.47 -11.15
N PHE A 166 -1.85 -6.43 -10.34
CA PHE A 166 -2.05 -6.52 -8.90
C PHE A 166 -2.49 -5.17 -8.35
N SER A 167 -3.65 -5.18 -7.68
CA SER A 167 -4.24 -4.03 -7.03
C SER A 167 -4.83 -4.39 -5.67
N PHE A 168 -4.94 -3.36 -4.86
CA PHE A 168 -5.86 -3.29 -3.75
C PHE A 168 -6.94 -2.26 -4.07
N ASP A 169 -8.19 -2.58 -3.76
CA ASP A 169 -9.36 -1.76 -4.08
C ASP A 169 -10.21 -1.59 -2.80
N HIS A 170 -11.04 -0.55 -2.72
CA HIS A 170 -11.90 -0.28 -1.55
C HIS A 170 -11.14 -0.33 -0.20
N LEU A 171 -9.94 0.25 -0.16
CA LEU A 171 -9.09 0.23 1.02
C LEU A 171 -9.60 1.19 2.10
N ASP A 172 -9.97 0.63 3.24
CA ASP A 172 -10.30 1.37 4.47
C ASP A 172 -9.34 0.94 5.57
N GLY A 173 -8.85 1.89 6.37
CA GLY A 173 -7.90 1.54 7.41
C GLY A 173 -7.55 2.66 8.36
N SER A 174 -6.83 2.27 9.41
CA SER A 174 -6.31 3.23 10.37
C SER A 174 -4.95 2.78 10.87
N PHE A 175 -4.09 3.75 11.13
CA PHE A 175 -2.80 3.60 11.79
C PHE A 175 -2.77 4.64 12.89
N SER A 176 -2.55 4.21 14.13
CA SER A 176 -2.67 5.08 15.29
C SER A 176 -1.41 5.05 16.14
N ASN A 177 -1.27 6.06 17.01
CA ASN A 177 -0.17 6.21 17.94
C ASN A 177 1.23 6.14 17.28
N LEU A 178 1.39 6.60 16.03
CA LEU A 178 2.64 6.54 15.25
C LEU A 178 3.79 7.37 15.86
N ARG A 179 3.47 8.26 16.81
CA ARG A 179 4.44 9.09 17.55
C ARG A 179 4.46 8.80 19.03
N ASN A 180 3.80 7.72 19.46
CA ASN A 180 3.70 7.34 20.86
C ASN A 180 3.26 8.50 21.73
N VAL A 181 2.19 9.17 21.29
CA VAL A 181 1.52 10.18 22.10
C VAL A 181 1.09 9.54 23.41
N ASP A 182 0.50 8.36 23.30
CA ASP A 182 0.16 7.50 24.42
C ASP A 182 1.29 6.48 24.66
N GLN A 183 2.12 6.76 25.67
CA GLN A 183 3.31 5.96 25.96
C GLN A 183 3.02 4.56 26.50
N GLN A 184 1.77 4.28 26.88
CA GLN A 184 1.37 3.01 27.48
C GLN A 184 0.81 2.02 26.45
N SER A 185 0.54 2.48 25.22
CA SER A 185 -0.11 1.69 24.18
C SER A 185 0.83 1.51 22.98
N PRO A 186 0.84 0.33 22.31
CA PRO A 186 1.54 0.17 21.05
C PRO A 186 0.88 1.01 19.94
N SER A 187 1.50 1.06 18.75
CA SER A 187 0.86 1.63 17.56
C SER A 187 -0.02 0.57 16.90
N ASP A 188 -1.34 0.72 17.01
CA ASP A 188 -2.30 -0.18 16.38
C ASP A 188 -2.50 0.19 14.90
N PHE A 189 -2.72 -0.83 14.07
CA PHE A 189 -3.16 -0.63 12.69
C PHE A 189 -4.17 -1.68 12.23
N SER A 190 -5.06 -1.25 11.36
CA SER A 190 -6.04 -2.10 10.68
C SER A 190 -6.22 -1.65 9.24
N LEU A 191 -6.36 -2.58 8.31
CA LEU A 191 -6.67 -2.32 6.91
C LEU A 191 -7.66 -3.37 6.42
N THR A 192 -8.68 -2.95 5.70
CA THR A 192 -9.63 -3.81 5.00
C THR A 192 -9.74 -3.37 3.56
N GLY A 193 -10.21 -4.25 2.68
CA GLY A 193 -10.55 -3.89 1.31
C GLY A 193 -10.64 -5.12 0.43
N LYS A 194 -10.31 -4.94 -0.84
CA LYS A 194 -10.30 -5.99 -1.85
C LYS A 194 -8.90 -6.17 -2.43
N VAL A 195 -8.50 -7.41 -2.69
CA VAL A 195 -7.32 -7.77 -3.48
C VAL A 195 -7.82 -8.16 -4.86
N LEU A 196 -7.23 -7.59 -5.91
CA LEU A 196 -7.61 -7.86 -7.30
C LEU A 196 -9.12 -7.73 -7.50
N LYS A 197 -9.72 -6.67 -6.95
CA LYS A 197 -11.16 -6.32 -7.00
C LYS A 197 -12.14 -7.29 -6.32
N GLU A 198 -11.76 -8.53 -6.06
CA GLU A 198 -12.70 -9.58 -5.63
C GLU A 198 -12.39 -10.16 -4.25
N GLY A 199 -11.13 -10.51 -3.96
CA GLY A 199 -10.76 -11.18 -2.72
C GLY A 199 -10.84 -10.26 -1.51
N ASP A 200 -11.52 -10.67 -0.45
CA ASP A 200 -11.67 -9.86 0.78
C ASP A 200 -10.37 -9.81 1.56
N LEU A 201 -9.82 -8.61 1.77
CA LEU A 201 -8.62 -8.36 2.56
C LEU A 201 -8.97 -7.88 3.97
N SER A 202 -8.30 -8.43 4.98
CA SER A 202 -8.24 -7.89 6.34
C SER A 202 -6.82 -8.02 6.87
N ILE A 203 -6.27 -6.91 7.36
CA ILE A 203 -4.98 -6.85 8.05
C ILE A 203 -5.22 -6.17 9.39
N LYS A 204 -4.74 -6.77 10.47
CA LYS A 204 -4.79 -6.16 11.81
C LYS A 204 -3.52 -6.47 12.56
N GLY A 205 -3.03 -5.50 13.31
CA GLY A 205 -1.86 -5.72 14.13
C GLY A 205 -1.44 -4.53 14.95
N VAL A 206 -0.32 -4.72 15.61
CA VAL A 206 0.35 -3.73 16.44
C VAL A 206 1.81 -3.62 16.05
N MET A 207 2.38 -2.44 16.26
CA MET A 207 3.81 -2.21 16.10
C MET A 207 4.38 -1.39 17.26
N ASP A 208 5.62 -1.68 17.64
CA ASP A 208 6.40 -0.91 18.60
C ASP A 208 7.55 -0.23 17.86
N LEU A 209 7.44 1.09 17.69
CA LEU A 209 8.40 1.92 16.98
C LEU A 209 9.53 2.46 17.87
N HIS A 210 9.57 2.13 19.17
CA HIS A 210 10.59 2.67 20.12
C HIS A 210 11.88 1.88 20.14
N LYS A 211 11.79 0.60 19.77
CA LYS A 211 12.91 -0.31 19.79
C LYS A 211 13.85 0.01 18.63
N THR A 212 15.15 -0.19 18.83
CA THR A 212 16.18 -0.07 17.77
C THR A 212 15.82 -0.87 16.53
N TYR A 213 15.15 -2.01 16.72
CA TYR A 213 14.43 -2.73 15.68
C TYR A 213 12.95 -2.60 15.97
N PRO A 214 12.15 -1.91 15.15
CA PRO A 214 10.72 -1.86 15.34
C PRO A 214 10.12 -3.26 15.41
N GLN A 215 9.21 -3.48 16.37
CA GLN A 215 8.54 -4.77 16.55
C GLN A 215 7.17 -4.74 15.90
N TYR A 216 6.73 -5.89 15.39
CA TYR A 216 5.46 -6.04 14.70
C TYR A 216 4.80 -7.33 15.16
N ASP A 217 3.48 -7.32 15.33
CA ASP A 217 2.65 -8.52 15.50
C ASP A 217 1.36 -8.27 14.74
N TYR A 218 1.18 -8.94 13.60
CA TYR A 218 0.03 -8.73 12.75
C TYR A 218 -0.43 -10.01 12.08
N ALA A 219 -1.72 -10.02 11.76
CA ALA A 219 -2.37 -11.04 10.95
C ALA A 219 -2.86 -10.42 9.63
N VAL A 220 -2.82 -11.24 8.58
CA VAL A 220 -3.37 -10.95 7.26
C VAL A 220 -4.30 -12.08 6.88
N ASP A 221 -5.49 -11.72 6.43
CA ASP A 221 -6.48 -12.63 5.91
C ASP A 221 -6.89 -12.15 4.52
N ILE A 222 -6.81 -13.05 3.54
CA ILE A 222 -7.41 -12.87 2.20
C ILE A 222 -8.41 -14.00 2.04
N GLN A 223 -9.66 -13.68 1.69
CA GLN A 223 -10.72 -14.68 1.53
C GLN A 223 -11.37 -14.58 0.15
N SER A 224 -11.77 -15.73 -0.38
CA SER A 224 -12.53 -15.86 -1.62
C SER A 224 -11.87 -15.17 -2.82
N LEU A 225 -10.54 -15.20 -2.92
CA LEU A 225 -9.84 -14.66 -4.09
C LEU A 225 -9.94 -15.64 -5.26
N PRO A 226 -10.54 -15.26 -6.39
CA PRO A 226 -10.60 -16.12 -7.56
C PRO A 226 -9.21 -16.39 -8.14
N LEU A 227 -8.89 -17.66 -8.38
CA LEU A 227 -7.55 -18.06 -8.85
C LEU A 227 -7.23 -17.57 -10.26
N ASN A 228 -8.25 -17.37 -11.10
CA ASN A 228 -8.09 -16.78 -12.43
C ASN A 228 -7.49 -15.37 -12.38
N ASN A 229 -7.73 -14.60 -11.31
CA ASN A 229 -7.14 -13.27 -11.12
C ASN A 229 -5.62 -13.35 -10.85
N LEU A 230 -5.11 -14.52 -10.45
CA LEU A 230 -3.68 -14.78 -10.28
C LEU A 230 -3.00 -15.33 -11.55
N ASN A 231 -3.72 -15.48 -12.66
CA ASN A 231 -3.18 -16.14 -13.86
C ASN A 231 -1.98 -15.44 -14.48
N TYR A 232 -1.80 -14.13 -14.28
CA TYR A 232 -0.55 -13.48 -14.70
C TYR A 232 0.66 -14.13 -13.98
N PHE A 233 0.58 -14.27 -12.66
CA PHE A 233 1.63 -14.86 -11.84
C PHE A 233 1.73 -16.37 -12.06
N ALA A 234 0.60 -17.06 -12.13
CA ALA A 234 0.55 -18.50 -12.34
C ALA A 234 1.21 -18.90 -13.66
N ARG A 235 0.90 -18.19 -14.76
CA ARG A 235 1.52 -18.45 -16.07
C ARG A 235 3.01 -18.14 -16.06
N LYS A 236 3.40 -17.01 -15.44
CA LYS A 236 4.78 -16.53 -15.45
C LYS A 236 5.74 -17.35 -14.59
N TYR A 237 5.28 -17.82 -13.43
CA TYR A 237 6.16 -18.45 -12.43
C TYR A 237 5.91 -19.95 -12.23
N ALA A 238 4.69 -20.42 -12.53
CA ALA A 238 4.33 -21.82 -12.33
C ALA A 238 3.96 -22.55 -13.63
N TYR A 239 3.82 -21.82 -14.75
CA TYR A 239 3.29 -22.35 -16.01
C TYR A 239 1.91 -22.99 -15.84
N LEU A 240 1.06 -22.37 -15.01
CA LEU A 240 -0.32 -22.79 -14.75
C LEU A 240 -1.31 -21.75 -15.25
N ASP A 241 -2.47 -22.20 -15.70
CA ASP A 241 -3.59 -21.35 -16.10
C ASP A 241 -4.88 -21.83 -15.41
N PHE A 242 -5.33 -21.09 -14.40
CA PHE A 242 -6.53 -21.42 -13.65
C PHE A 242 -7.77 -21.05 -14.46
N GLU A 243 -8.62 -22.04 -14.72
CA GLU A 243 -9.97 -21.85 -15.26
C GLU A 243 -10.96 -21.51 -14.15
N ALA A 244 -10.81 -22.15 -12.98
CA ALA A 244 -11.66 -21.95 -11.82
C ALA A 244 -10.92 -22.23 -10.50
N GLY A 245 -11.54 -21.79 -9.41
CA GLY A 245 -11.11 -22.07 -8.04
C GLY A 245 -10.95 -20.81 -7.21
N MET A 246 -10.88 -21.01 -5.90
CA MET A 246 -10.76 -19.94 -4.91
C MET A 246 -9.54 -20.16 -4.05
N LEU A 247 -8.91 -19.06 -3.65
CA LEU A 247 -7.80 -19.00 -2.72
C LEU A 247 -8.20 -18.19 -1.49
N ASP A 248 -8.02 -18.79 -0.32
CA ASP A 248 -7.88 -18.05 0.93
C ASP A 248 -6.43 -18.07 1.38
N ILE A 249 -6.00 -17.03 2.09
CA ILE A 249 -4.68 -16.95 2.69
C ILE A 249 -4.85 -16.47 4.13
N HIS A 250 -4.33 -17.25 5.08
CA HIS A 250 -4.23 -16.85 6.47
C HIS A 250 -2.75 -16.69 6.83
N GLY A 251 -2.35 -15.50 7.25
CA GLY A 251 -0.98 -15.18 7.59
C GLY A 251 -0.88 -14.58 8.98
N LYS A 252 0.17 -14.93 9.71
CA LYS A 252 0.58 -14.22 10.93
C LYS A 252 2.07 -13.99 10.90
N LEU A 253 2.50 -12.78 11.26
CA LEU A 253 3.91 -12.45 11.40
C LEU A 253 4.14 -11.68 12.68
N LYS A 254 5.15 -12.11 13.43
CA LYS A 254 5.63 -11.48 14.64
C LYS A 254 7.13 -11.29 14.58
N THR A 255 7.61 -10.18 15.10
CA THR A 255 9.04 -9.96 15.28
C THR A 255 9.38 -9.73 16.74
N GLU A 256 10.55 -10.21 17.12
CA GLU A 256 11.15 -9.99 18.43
C GLU A 256 12.64 -9.68 18.28
N GLY A 257 13.01 -8.41 18.48
CA GLY A 257 14.34 -7.91 18.14
C GLY A 257 14.61 -8.02 16.63
N LYS A 258 15.58 -8.85 16.27
CA LYS A 258 15.92 -9.19 14.87
C LYS A 258 15.22 -10.46 14.38
N GLU A 259 14.62 -11.24 15.28
CA GLU A 259 13.96 -12.48 14.91
C GLU A 259 12.62 -12.20 14.25
N ILE A 260 12.30 -12.96 13.21
CA ILE A 260 11.00 -13.00 12.55
C ILE A 260 10.46 -14.41 12.72
N LYS A 261 9.22 -14.51 13.18
CA LYS A 261 8.45 -15.76 13.27
C LYS A 261 7.06 -15.53 12.70
N GLY A 262 6.52 -16.51 12.01
CA GLY A 262 5.20 -16.40 11.43
C GLY A 262 4.83 -17.62 10.62
N TYR A 263 3.70 -17.55 9.96
CA TYR A 263 3.31 -18.52 8.97
C TYR A 263 2.43 -17.86 7.91
N ILE A 264 2.34 -18.52 6.77
CA ILE A 264 1.31 -18.27 5.76
C ILE A 264 0.65 -19.61 5.44
N GLU A 265 -0.67 -19.60 5.37
CA GLU A 265 -1.49 -20.78 5.17
C GLU A 265 -2.45 -20.53 4.00
N PRO A 266 -2.05 -20.86 2.77
CA PRO A 266 -2.97 -20.85 1.63
C PRO A 266 -3.94 -22.02 1.70
N VAL A 267 -5.19 -21.74 1.35
CA VAL A 267 -6.28 -22.72 1.21
C VAL A 267 -6.87 -22.60 -0.18
N LEU A 268 -6.69 -23.63 -0.98
CA LEU A 268 -7.20 -23.71 -2.35
C LEU A 268 -8.47 -24.56 -2.37
N ARG A 269 -9.50 -24.11 -3.09
CA ARG A 269 -10.77 -24.81 -3.23
C ARG A 269 -11.22 -24.88 -4.68
N ASN A 270 -11.79 -26.03 -5.07
CA ASN A 270 -12.44 -26.22 -6.37
C ASN A 270 -11.55 -25.80 -7.55
N VAL A 271 -10.26 -26.14 -7.48
CA VAL A 271 -9.27 -25.70 -8.46
C VAL A 271 -9.46 -26.46 -9.76
N LYS A 272 -9.55 -25.73 -10.86
CA LYS A 272 -9.51 -26.28 -12.22
C LYS A 272 -8.43 -25.55 -13.01
N VAL A 273 -7.52 -26.29 -13.60
CA VAL A 273 -6.39 -25.75 -14.36
C VAL A 273 -6.45 -26.25 -15.80
N MET A 274 -6.07 -25.39 -16.73
CA MET A 274 -5.85 -25.73 -18.12
C MET A 274 -4.37 -26.06 -18.33
N GLU A 275 -4.09 -27.14 -19.05
CA GLU A 275 -2.72 -27.43 -19.48
C GLU A 275 -2.20 -26.31 -20.40
N ILE A 276 -1.08 -25.70 -20.00
CA ILE A 276 -0.33 -24.82 -20.90
C ILE A 276 0.61 -25.70 -21.72
N LYS A 277 0.42 -25.74 -23.03
CA LYS A 277 1.37 -26.38 -23.95
C LYS A 277 2.70 -25.63 -23.88
N SER A 278 3.73 -26.25 -23.32
CA SER A 278 5.08 -25.69 -23.29
C SER A 278 5.78 -25.90 -24.63
N GLU A 279 6.51 -24.89 -25.12
CA GLU A 279 7.55 -25.10 -26.12
C GLU A 279 8.71 -25.92 -25.50
N ASP A 280 9.26 -26.86 -26.28
CA ASP A 280 10.33 -27.76 -25.83
C ASP A 280 11.51 -26.95 -25.26
N GLY A 281 11.83 -27.18 -23.97
CA GLY A 281 13.00 -26.63 -23.29
C GLY A 281 12.76 -25.50 -22.28
N ILE A 282 11.53 -24.96 -22.16
CA ILE A 282 11.21 -23.88 -21.20
C ILE A 282 10.88 -24.44 -19.81
N ILE A 283 10.30 -25.64 -19.73
CA ILE A 283 9.97 -26.31 -18.48
C ILE A 283 10.83 -27.58 -18.37
N ASN A 284 11.60 -27.72 -17.29
CA ASN A 284 12.34 -28.97 -17.06
C ASN A 284 11.37 -30.12 -16.68
N ASN A 285 11.74 -31.36 -16.98
CA ASN A 285 10.90 -32.54 -16.72
C ASN A 285 10.52 -32.70 -15.22
N ILE A 286 11.33 -32.14 -14.32
CA ILE A 286 11.10 -32.16 -12.86
C ILE A 286 9.91 -31.26 -12.50
N TRP A 287 9.83 -30.04 -13.05
CA TRP A 287 8.75 -29.09 -12.79
C TRP A 287 7.42 -29.56 -13.37
N GLN A 288 7.45 -30.19 -14.54
CA GLN A 288 6.25 -30.84 -15.11
C GLN A 288 5.70 -31.91 -14.17
N SER A 289 6.57 -32.68 -13.52
CA SER A 289 6.15 -33.71 -12.54
C SER A 289 5.54 -33.09 -11.28
N VAL A 290 6.06 -31.94 -10.81
CA VAL A 290 5.50 -31.19 -9.67
C VAL A 290 4.10 -30.65 -10.01
N VAL A 291 3.95 -30.02 -11.17
CA VAL A 291 2.66 -29.52 -11.66
C VAL A 291 1.65 -30.66 -11.81
N ALA A 292 2.04 -31.75 -12.46
CA ALA A 292 1.17 -32.92 -12.62
C ALA A 292 0.75 -33.53 -11.28
N GLY A 293 1.68 -33.61 -10.31
CA GLY A 293 1.38 -34.06 -8.95
C GLY A 293 0.44 -33.13 -8.18
N PHE A 294 0.51 -31.82 -8.41
CA PHE A 294 -0.43 -30.86 -7.84
C PHE A 294 -1.82 -30.98 -8.48
N LEU A 295 -1.89 -31.16 -9.80
CA LEU A 295 -3.15 -31.32 -10.53
C LEU A 295 -3.88 -32.62 -10.17
N SER A 296 -3.13 -33.72 -9.99
CA SER A 296 -3.72 -35.02 -9.65
C SER A 296 -4.48 -35.02 -8.32
N LEU A 297 -4.12 -34.13 -7.38
CA LEU A 297 -4.85 -33.95 -6.10
C LEU A 297 -6.28 -33.45 -6.29
N PHE A 298 -6.57 -32.77 -7.41
CA PHE A 298 -7.90 -32.25 -7.73
C PHE A 298 -8.65 -33.10 -8.77
N GLU A 299 -7.93 -33.77 -9.68
CA GLU A 299 -8.54 -34.61 -10.73
C GLU A 299 -9.18 -35.90 -10.19
N THR A 300 -8.61 -36.50 -9.14
CA THR A 300 -9.15 -37.75 -8.56
C THR A 300 -10.43 -37.54 -7.74
N GLY A 301 -10.85 -36.29 -7.51
CA GLY A 301 -11.97 -35.96 -6.63
C GLY A 301 -11.72 -36.29 -5.15
N GLU A 302 -10.49 -36.66 -4.79
CA GLU A 302 -10.14 -37.08 -3.43
C GLU A 302 -10.07 -35.91 -2.43
N LYS A 303 -9.81 -34.67 -2.90
CA LYS A 303 -9.78 -33.46 -2.05
C LYS A 303 -10.29 -32.23 -2.81
N GLU A 304 -11.46 -31.73 -2.41
CA GLU A 304 -12.00 -30.43 -2.89
C GLU A 304 -11.27 -29.22 -2.30
N ILE A 305 -10.51 -29.44 -1.22
CA ILE A 305 -9.80 -28.41 -0.46
C ILE A 305 -8.35 -28.86 -0.21
N ILE A 306 -7.39 -28.02 -0.58
CA ILE A 306 -5.98 -28.18 -0.21
C ILE A 306 -5.61 -27.06 0.75
N LYS A 307 -5.03 -27.43 1.88
CA LYS A 307 -4.54 -26.53 2.91
C LYS A 307 -3.07 -26.81 3.15
N THR A 308 -2.23 -25.81 2.97
CA THR A 308 -0.79 -25.90 3.21
C THR A 308 -0.42 -24.87 4.25
N LYS A 309 0.43 -25.22 5.21
CA LYS A 309 0.97 -24.27 6.18
C LYS A 309 2.47 -24.13 5.99
N VAL A 310 2.92 -22.89 5.81
CA VAL A 310 4.33 -22.56 5.55
C VAL A 310 4.83 -21.73 6.72
N GLU A 311 5.69 -22.31 7.55
CA GLU A 311 6.31 -21.59 8.65
C GLU A 311 7.38 -20.62 8.10
N ILE A 312 7.37 -19.40 8.63
CA ILE A 312 8.33 -18.34 8.33
C ILE A 312 9.18 -18.14 9.58
N SER A 313 10.49 -18.37 9.45
CA SER A 313 11.47 -18.10 10.50
C SER A 313 12.74 -17.51 9.91
N GLY A 314 13.32 -16.50 10.56
CA GLY A 314 14.55 -15.88 10.07
C GLY A 314 15.08 -14.76 10.96
N MET A 315 16.24 -14.21 10.59
CA MET A 315 16.84 -13.04 11.23
C MET A 315 16.92 -11.87 10.25
N ARG A 316 16.54 -10.66 10.69
CA ARG A 316 16.72 -9.40 9.97
C ARG A 316 18.21 -9.05 9.89
N LYS A 317 18.87 -9.47 8.81
CA LYS A 317 20.19 -8.99 8.36
C LYS A 317 20.01 -8.48 6.93
N ASP A 318 20.25 -7.18 6.71
CA ASP A 318 20.14 -6.41 5.45
C ASP A 318 19.39 -7.04 4.25
N PRO A 319 18.24 -6.46 3.82
CA PRO A 319 17.38 -7.07 2.82
C PRO A 319 17.92 -6.85 1.40
N GLU A 320 18.75 -7.77 0.92
CA GLU A 320 18.82 -8.08 -0.52
C GLU A 320 18.02 -9.34 -0.81
N ILE A 321 16.70 -9.19 -0.89
CA ILE A 321 15.82 -10.29 -1.24
C ILE A 321 15.67 -10.33 -2.76
N ASN A 322 16.27 -11.33 -3.41
CA ASN A 322 15.94 -11.68 -4.78
C ASN A 322 14.54 -12.33 -4.77
N ALA A 323 13.51 -11.54 -5.11
CA ALA A 323 12.09 -11.89 -4.95
C ALA A 323 11.70 -13.23 -5.60
N ILE A 324 12.38 -13.62 -6.69
CA ILE A 324 12.17 -14.88 -7.40
C ILE A 324 12.69 -16.08 -6.59
N GLY A 325 13.84 -15.93 -5.93
CA GLY A 325 14.41 -16.96 -5.05
C GLY A 325 13.61 -17.13 -3.76
N ALA A 326 13.08 -16.02 -3.21
CA ALA A 326 12.25 -16.06 -2.01
C ALA A 326 10.89 -16.72 -2.27
N PHE A 327 10.20 -16.37 -3.37
CA PHE A 327 8.95 -17.03 -3.75
C PHE A 327 9.17 -18.50 -4.11
N GLY A 328 10.19 -18.82 -4.91
CA GLY A 328 10.53 -20.20 -5.27
C GLY A 328 10.91 -21.06 -4.06
N THR A 329 11.63 -20.51 -3.08
CA THR A 329 11.99 -21.23 -1.84
C THR A 329 10.80 -21.39 -0.91
N VAL A 330 9.94 -20.37 -0.78
CA VAL A 330 8.70 -20.45 0.01
C VAL A 330 7.76 -21.48 -0.61
N VAL A 331 7.54 -21.44 -1.92
CA VAL A 331 6.69 -22.41 -2.64
C VAL A 331 7.30 -23.81 -2.63
N TYR A 332 8.60 -23.96 -2.86
CA TYR A 332 9.28 -25.26 -2.81
C TYR A 332 9.21 -25.88 -1.41
N ASN A 333 9.53 -25.12 -0.35
CA ASN A 333 9.45 -25.61 1.03
C ASN A 333 8.00 -25.84 1.48
N ALA A 334 7.06 -25.04 1.00
CA ALA A 334 5.63 -25.25 1.23
C ALA A 334 5.12 -26.55 0.59
N LEU A 335 5.56 -26.85 -0.63
CA LEU A 335 5.12 -28.01 -1.40
C LEU A 335 5.81 -29.30 -0.96
N VAL A 336 7.09 -29.26 -0.59
CA VAL A 336 7.83 -30.44 -0.09
C VAL A 336 7.28 -30.92 1.25
N ASN A 337 6.90 -30.02 2.15
CA ASN A 337 6.26 -30.37 3.44
C ASN A 337 4.82 -30.92 3.31
N ILE A 338 4.21 -30.93 2.12
CA ILE A 338 2.91 -31.60 1.89
C ILE A 338 3.10 -33.11 1.68
N PHE A 339 4.32 -33.54 1.33
CA PHE A 339 4.65 -34.93 1.01
C PHE A 339 5.47 -35.65 2.09
N ASP A 340 5.79 -34.96 3.20
CA ASP A 340 6.33 -35.54 4.45
C ASP A 340 5.26 -35.54 5.54
#